data_AF-A0A918WMW2-F1
#
_entry.id   AF-A0A918WMW2-F1
#
_cell.length_a   1.000
_cell.length_b   1.000
_cell.length_c   1.000
_cell.angle_alpha   90.00
_cell.angle_beta   90.00
_cell.angle_gamma   90.00
#
_symmetry.space_group_name_H-M   'P 1'
#
loop_
_entity.id
_entity.type
_entity.pdbx_description
1 polymer ?
#
loop_
_entity_poly.entity_id
_entity_poly.type
_entity_poly.pdbx_seq_one_letter_code
_entity_poly.pdbx_strand_id
1 'polypeptide(L)'
;MPFFFALIALAAGVLIWSSRAKAAHGAAQELADMAGDVISAARRFGFRRKANIHPVDALEDGDVAIAGAGVAFLELAGLPSTETQDALARSLQVTLGQSADQAREALVLGRWLMGQCGGPVPALSRLTRRLAKLKGADSLNPLMQVLKDVAAAAGGQVTEAQKGALEDIARLYRLK
;
A
#
# COMPACT_ATOMS: atom_id res chain seq x y z
N MET A 1 -43.15 -3.33 21.63
CA MET A 1 -42.64 -2.98 20.28
C MET A 1 -41.09 -3.04 20.17
N PRO A 2 -40.38 -4.14 20.57
CA PRO A 2 -38.92 -4.27 20.36
C PRO A 2 -38.52 -4.94 19.03
N PHE A 3 -39.47 -5.57 18.32
CA PHE A 3 -39.18 -6.36 17.12
C PHE A 3 -38.71 -5.54 15.91
N PHE A 4 -39.14 -4.28 15.80
CA PHE A 4 -38.72 -3.40 14.71
C PHE A 4 -37.24 -3.02 14.80
N PHE A 5 -36.73 -2.75 16.00
CA PHE A 5 -35.31 -2.43 16.20
C PHE A 5 -34.41 -3.65 15.97
N ALA A 6 -34.86 -4.85 16.33
CA ALA A 6 -34.16 -6.09 16.04
C ALA A 6 -34.04 -6.36 14.53
N LEU A 7 -35.11 -6.10 13.77
CA LEU A 7 -35.11 -6.21 12.31
C LEU A 7 -34.17 -5.19 11.64
N ILE A 8 -34.14 -3.95 12.13
CA ILE A 8 -33.23 -2.91 11.61
C ILE A 8 -31.78 -3.26 11.93
N ALA A 9 -31.47 -3.74 13.13
CA ALA A 9 -30.12 -4.18 13.51
C ALA A 9 -29.65 -5.37 12.68
N LEU A 10 -30.54 -6.33 12.40
CA LEU A 10 -30.25 -7.46 11.53
C LEU A 10 -29.99 -7.01 10.08
N ALA A 11 -30.83 -6.12 9.55
CA ALA A 11 -30.68 -5.57 8.21
C ALA A 11 -29.38 -4.74 8.07
N ALA A 12 -29.06 -3.91 9.06
CA ALA A 12 -27.80 -3.16 9.09
C ALA A 12 -26.58 -4.09 9.19
N GLY A 13 -26.64 -5.14 10.01
CA GLY A 13 -25.59 -6.16 10.12
C GLY A 13 -25.35 -6.89 8.80
N VAL A 14 -26.42 -7.27 8.08
CA VAL A 14 -26.35 -7.89 6.75
C VAL A 14 -25.79 -6.92 5.72
N LEU A 15 -26.16 -5.64 5.76
CA LEU A 15 -25.63 -4.63 4.84
C LEU A 15 -24.13 -4.37 5.06
N ILE A 16 -23.69 -4.22 6.31
CA ILE A 16 -22.27 -4.05 6.68
C ILE A 16 -21.45 -5.30 6.34
N TRP A 17 -21.99 -6.49 6.57
CA TRP A 17 -21.33 -7.73 6.18
C TRP A 17 -21.26 -7.87 4.65
N SER A 18 -22.34 -7.50 3.94
CA SER A 18 -22.37 -7.53 2.48
C SER A 18 -21.45 -6.48 1.84
N SER A 19 -21.25 -5.31 2.43
CA SER A 19 -20.31 -4.32 1.89
C SER A 19 -18.86 -4.78 2.07
N ARG A 20 -18.54 -5.50 3.16
CA ARG A 20 -17.25 -6.18 3.34
C ARG A 20 -17.09 -7.41 2.45
N ALA A 21 -18.16 -8.17 2.21
CA ALA A 21 -18.15 -9.36 1.36
C ALA A 21 -18.15 -9.02 -0.15
N LYS A 22 -18.78 -7.91 -0.55
CA LYS A 22 -18.70 -7.38 -1.92
C LYS A 22 -17.32 -6.80 -2.23
N ALA A 23 -16.64 -6.22 -1.24
CA ALA A 23 -15.21 -5.92 -1.33
C ALA A 23 -14.36 -7.20 -1.52
N ALA A 24 -14.82 -8.37 -1.04
CA ALA A 24 -14.14 -9.66 -1.23
C ALA A 24 -14.48 -10.38 -2.54
N HIS A 25 -15.70 -10.24 -3.09
CA HIS A 25 -16.11 -10.89 -4.34
C HIS A 25 -15.62 -10.16 -5.60
N GLY A 26 -15.57 -8.81 -5.60
CA GLY A 26 -14.87 -8.06 -6.65
C GLY A 26 -13.35 -8.29 -6.59
N ALA A 27 -12.81 -8.35 -5.36
CA ALA A 27 -11.42 -8.70 -5.16
C ALA A 27 -11.09 -10.11 -5.64
N ALA A 28 -11.95 -11.13 -5.53
CA ALA A 28 -11.59 -12.49 -5.92
C ALA A 28 -11.26 -12.66 -7.42
N GLN A 29 -11.97 -11.94 -8.29
CA GLN A 29 -11.77 -11.99 -9.74
C GLN A 29 -10.62 -11.05 -10.17
N GLU A 30 -10.52 -9.86 -9.57
CA GLU A 30 -9.32 -9.00 -9.68
C GLU A 30 -8.07 -9.67 -9.12
N LEU A 31 -8.16 -10.48 -8.06
CA LEU A 31 -7.05 -11.22 -7.45
C LEU A 31 -6.53 -12.34 -8.35
N ALA A 32 -7.40 -12.94 -9.20
CA ALA A 32 -7.00 -13.96 -10.16
C ALA A 32 -6.22 -13.35 -11.34
N ASP A 33 -6.70 -12.25 -11.91
CA ASP A 33 -5.98 -11.51 -12.95
C ASP A 33 -4.72 -10.83 -12.38
N MET A 34 -4.81 -10.26 -11.18
CA MET A 34 -3.65 -9.72 -10.45
C MET A 34 -2.64 -10.79 -10.08
N ALA A 35 -3.02 -12.07 -9.91
CA ALA A 35 -2.03 -13.11 -9.61
C ALA A 35 -1.01 -13.26 -10.75
N GLY A 36 -1.45 -13.17 -12.01
CA GLY A 36 -0.56 -13.20 -13.17
C GLY A 36 0.39 -12.00 -13.21
N ASP A 37 -0.17 -10.80 -13.06
CA ASP A 37 0.61 -9.55 -13.10
C ASP A 37 1.56 -9.43 -11.90
N VAL A 38 1.13 -9.85 -10.72
CA VAL A 38 1.96 -9.91 -9.51
C VAL A 38 3.10 -10.90 -9.69
N ILE A 39 2.85 -12.09 -10.25
CA ILE A 39 3.92 -13.08 -10.50
C ILE A 39 4.92 -12.55 -11.52
N SER A 40 4.45 -11.88 -12.57
CA SER A 40 5.30 -11.26 -13.59
C SER A 40 6.17 -10.14 -13.00
N ALA A 41 5.53 -9.20 -12.29
CA ALA A 41 6.20 -8.10 -11.59
C ALA A 41 7.22 -8.65 -10.57
N ALA A 42 6.80 -9.60 -9.73
CA ALA A 42 7.68 -10.28 -8.78
C ALA A 42 8.92 -10.84 -9.45
N ARG A 43 8.76 -11.52 -10.59
CA ARG A 43 9.89 -12.09 -11.34
C ARG A 43 10.83 -11.00 -11.85
N ARG A 44 10.30 -9.89 -12.39
CA ARG A 44 11.10 -8.76 -12.91
C ARG A 44 11.90 -8.06 -11.82
N PHE A 45 11.33 -7.89 -10.63
CA PHE A 45 12.03 -7.34 -9.47
C PHE A 45 12.87 -8.38 -8.71
N GLY A 46 13.05 -9.59 -9.26
CA GLY A 46 13.82 -10.65 -8.63
C GLY A 46 13.23 -11.17 -7.32
N PHE A 47 11.97 -10.83 -7.00
CA PHE A 47 11.31 -11.25 -5.78
C PHE A 47 11.13 -12.77 -5.75
N ARG A 48 11.61 -13.39 -4.68
CA ARG A 48 11.44 -14.83 -4.43
C ARG A 48 10.78 -15.04 -3.08
N ARG A 49 9.62 -15.69 -3.09
CA ARG A 49 8.95 -16.10 -1.87
C ARG A 49 9.80 -17.14 -1.15
N LYS A 50 10.10 -16.89 0.13
CA LYS A 50 10.82 -17.81 1.02
C LYS A 50 9.83 -18.47 1.97
N ALA A 51 9.99 -19.76 2.23
CA ALA A 51 9.17 -20.47 3.21
C ALA A 51 9.42 -19.90 4.62
N ASN A 52 8.39 -19.90 5.47
CA ASN A 52 8.44 -19.42 6.86
C ASN A 52 8.87 -17.96 7.07
N ILE A 53 8.88 -17.13 6.03
CA ILE A 53 9.19 -15.70 6.11
C ILE A 53 8.05 -14.91 5.49
N HIS A 54 7.68 -13.78 6.11
CA HIS A 54 6.65 -12.91 5.56
C HIS A 54 7.12 -12.32 4.22
N PRO A 55 6.25 -12.21 3.19
CA PRO A 55 6.64 -11.72 1.85
C PRO A 55 7.42 -10.40 1.86
N VAL A 56 6.97 -9.41 2.63
CA VAL A 56 7.70 -8.14 2.80
C VAL A 56 9.12 -8.33 3.34
N ASP A 57 9.37 -9.28 4.24
CA ASP A 57 10.71 -9.49 4.79
C ASP A 57 11.63 -10.21 3.81
N ALA A 58 11.06 -10.97 2.86
CA ALA A 58 11.79 -11.61 1.78
C ALA A 58 12.16 -10.63 0.65
N LEU A 59 11.65 -9.40 0.67
CA LEU A 59 11.89 -8.40 -0.35
C LEU A 59 13.34 -7.94 -0.35
N GLU A 60 14.02 -7.99 -1.50
CA GLU A 60 15.44 -7.57 -1.62
C GLU A 60 15.58 -6.22 -2.37
N ASP A 61 14.52 -5.78 -3.05
CA ASP A 61 14.48 -4.52 -3.78
C ASP A 61 13.86 -3.39 -2.93
N GLY A 62 14.63 -2.33 -2.69
CA GLY A 62 14.17 -1.15 -1.94
C GLY A 62 13.15 -0.30 -2.70
N ASP A 63 13.16 -0.34 -4.03
CA ASP A 63 12.24 0.46 -4.85
C ASP A 63 10.82 -0.09 -4.77
N VAL A 64 10.69 -1.42 -4.77
CA VAL A 64 9.41 -2.10 -4.50
C VAL A 64 8.93 -1.80 -3.08
N ALA A 65 9.84 -1.68 -2.11
CA ALA A 65 9.47 -1.32 -0.74
C ALA A 65 8.92 0.11 -0.68
N ILE A 66 9.51 1.05 -1.45
CA ILE A 66 9.01 2.43 -1.59
C ILE A 66 7.64 2.42 -2.28
N ALA A 67 7.48 1.69 -3.39
CA ALA A 67 6.21 1.59 -4.10
C ALA A 67 5.10 1.02 -3.20
N GLY A 68 5.36 -0.08 -2.49
CA GLY A 68 4.41 -0.65 -1.53
C GLY A 68 4.08 0.30 -0.38
N ALA A 69 5.07 1.03 0.16
CA ALA A 69 4.83 2.03 1.19
C ALA A 69 3.98 3.20 0.65
N GLY A 70 4.22 3.64 -0.59
CA GLY A 70 3.42 4.65 -1.27
C GLY A 70 1.96 4.22 -1.46
N VAL A 71 1.73 2.96 -1.89
CA VAL A 71 0.37 2.40 -2.01
C VAL A 71 -0.31 2.36 -0.65
N ALA A 72 0.38 1.85 0.37
CA ALA A 72 -0.18 1.77 1.73
C ALA A 72 -0.52 3.16 2.28
N PHE A 73 0.36 4.15 2.10
CA PHE A 73 0.14 5.53 2.53
C PHE A 73 -1.03 6.20 1.79
N LEU A 74 -1.15 5.95 0.48
CA LEU A 74 -2.27 6.42 -0.32
C LEU A 74 -3.59 5.85 0.20
N GLU A 75 -3.66 4.55 0.48
CA GLU A 75 -4.87 3.89 1.00
C GLU A 75 -5.20 4.24 2.46
N LEU A 76 -4.26 4.78 3.24
CA LEU A 76 -4.56 5.34 4.57
C LEU A 76 -5.52 6.55 4.50
N ALA A 77 -5.57 7.27 3.37
CA ALA A 77 -6.52 8.35 3.15
C ALA A 77 -7.93 7.86 2.78
N GLY A 78 -8.11 6.56 2.54
CA GLY A 78 -9.36 5.97 2.07
C GLY A 78 -9.25 5.45 0.64
N LEU A 79 -10.36 5.46 -0.10
CA LEU A 79 -10.42 4.97 -1.48
C LEU A 79 -9.64 5.92 -2.42
N PRO A 80 -8.58 5.45 -3.08
CA PRO A 80 -7.75 6.32 -3.91
C PRO A 80 -8.40 6.62 -5.26
N SER A 81 -8.36 7.89 -5.67
CA SER A 81 -8.76 8.33 -7.02
C SER A 81 -7.76 7.86 -8.08
N THR A 82 -8.18 7.84 -9.34
CA THR A 82 -7.27 7.56 -10.48
C THR A 82 -6.14 8.58 -10.54
N GLU A 83 -6.42 9.85 -10.29
CA GLU A 83 -5.44 10.93 -10.28
C GLU A 83 -4.32 10.72 -9.25
N THR A 84 -4.68 10.30 -8.03
CA THR A 84 -3.70 10.03 -6.97
C THR A 84 -2.89 8.76 -7.23
N GLN A 85 -3.49 7.75 -7.86
CA GLN A 85 -2.78 6.56 -8.32
C GLN A 85 -1.77 6.89 -9.44
N ASP A 86 -2.18 7.72 -10.41
CA ASP A 86 -1.30 8.15 -11.49
C ASP A 86 -0.18 9.06 -10.98
N ALA A 87 -0.46 9.91 -9.99
CA ALA A 87 0.56 10.73 -9.33
C ALA A 87 1.60 9.87 -8.62
N LEU A 88 1.17 8.82 -7.91
CA LEU A 88 2.08 7.85 -7.30
C LEU A 88 2.93 7.17 -8.37
N ALA A 89 2.34 6.70 -9.47
CA ALA A 89 3.08 6.07 -10.57
C ALA A 89 4.11 7.02 -11.23
N ARG A 90 3.76 8.29 -11.42
CA ARG A 90 4.69 9.31 -11.93
C ARG A 90 5.80 9.62 -10.94
N SER A 91 5.49 9.73 -9.66
CA SER A 91 6.49 10.00 -8.62
C SER A 91 7.51 8.87 -8.52
N LEU A 92 7.09 7.61 -8.65
CA LEU A 92 8.02 6.47 -8.71
C LEU A 92 8.95 6.55 -9.92
N GLN A 93 8.45 6.90 -11.10
CA GLN A 93 9.28 7.07 -12.30
C GLN A 93 10.35 8.15 -12.10
N VAL A 94 9.96 9.32 -11.60
CA VAL A 94 10.87 10.47 -11.43
C VAL A 94 11.85 10.22 -10.29
N THR A 95 11.36 9.75 -9.14
CA THR A 95 12.17 9.63 -7.91
C THR A 95 13.13 8.44 -7.98
N LEU A 96 12.72 7.34 -8.61
CA LEU A 96 13.50 6.10 -8.67
C LEU A 96 14.16 5.88 -10.04
N GLY A 97 13.94 6.76 -11.00
CA GLY A 97 14.48 6.63 -12.36
C GLY A 97 13.90 5.44 -13.14
N GLN A 98 12.68 5.02 -12.78
CA GLN A 98 12.02 3.86 -13.37
C GLN A 98 11.32 4.21 -14.67
N SER A 99 11.21 3.23 -15.58
CA SER A 99 10.31 3.33 -16.73
C SER A 99 8.85 3.28 -16.28
N ALA A 100 7.93 3.76 -17.13
CA ALA A 100 6.50 3.70 -16.82
C ALA A 100 6.00 2.27 -16.56
N ASP A 101 6.52 1.29 -17.28
CA ASP A 101 6.16 -0.12 -17.10
C ASP A 101 6.69 -0.66 -15.76
N GLN A 102 7.95 -0.35 -15.44
CA GLN A 102 8.56 -0.78 -14.19
C GLN A 102 7.84 -0.17 -12.97
N ALA A 103 7.47 1.12 -13.04
CA ALA A 103 6.69 1.76 -11.98
C ALA A 103 5.31 1.11 -11.81
N ARG A 104 4.61 0.78 -12.90
CA ARG A 104 3.31 0.07 -12.84
C ARG A 104 3.46 -1.31 -12.20
N GLU A 105 4.48 -2.07 -12.55
CA GLU A 105 4.75 -3.37 -11.95
C GLU A 105 5.14 -3.27 -10.48
N ALA A 106 5.90 -2.23 -10.09
CA ALA A 106 6.23 -1.97 -8.70
C ALA A 106 4.97 -1.69 -7.87
N LEU A 107 3.99 -0.99 -8.46
CA LEU A 107 2.69 -0.74 -7.82
C LEU A 107 1.84 -1.99 -7.69
N VAL A 108 1.80 -2.83 -8.71
CA VAL A 108 1.09 -4.13 -8.67
C VAL A 108 1.65 -5.00 -7.53
N LEU A 109 2.98 -5.16 -7.50
CA LEU A 109 3.65 -5.94 -6.46
C LEU A 109 3.49 -5.29 -5.07
N GLY A 110 3.60 -3.97 -4.99
CA GLY A 110 3.44 -3.20 -3.77
C GLY A 110 2.05 -3.35 -3.16
N ARG A 111 0.99 -3.29 -3.98
CA ARG A 111 -0.39 -3.50 -3.55
C ARG A 111 -0.62 -4.92 -3.05
N TRP A 112 -0.08 -5.92 -3.74
CA TRP A 112 -0.13 -7.30 -3.27
C TRP A 112 0.58 -7.47 -1.92
N LEU A 113 1.79 -6.92 -1.75
CA LEU A 113 2.52 -6.96 -0.49
C LEU A 113 1.77 -6.30 0.66
N MET A 114 1.07 -5.19 0.39
CA MET A 114 0.19 -4.54 1.37
C MET A 114 -0.98 -5.47 1.77
N GLY A 115 -1.61 -6.14 0.81
CA GLY A 115 -2.63 -7.15 1.06
C GLY A 115 -2.12 -8.29 1.96
N GLN A 116 -0.90 -8.75 1.73
CA GLN A 116 -0.26 -9.77 2.57
C GLN A 116 -0.04 -9.32 4.02
N CYS A 117 0.06 -8.01 4.28
CA CYS A 117 0.18 -7.45 5.63
C CYS A 117 -1.16 -7.32 6.35
N GLY A 118 -2.30 -7.55 5.68
CA GLY A 118 -3.63 -7.39 6.26
C GLY A 118 -4.15 -5.94 6.25
N GLY A 119 -3.59 -5.06 5.42
CA GLY A 119 -4.10 -3.69 5.21
C GLY A 119 -3.01 -2.61 5.23
N PRO A 120 -3.40 -1.34 5.00
CA PRO A 120 -2.44 -0.24 4.78
C PRO A 120 -1.62 0.12 6.03
N VAL A 121 -2.23 0.14 7.22
CA VAL A 121 -1.53 0.47 8.48
C VAL A 121 -0.37 -0.51 8.78
N PRO A 122 -0.60 -1.83 8.89
CA PRO A 122 0.49 -2.77 9.14
C PRO A 122 1.48 -2.86 7.97
N ALA A 123 1.00 -2.70 6.73
CA ALA A 123 1.86 -2.70 5.55
C ALA A 123 2.88 -1.56 5.59
N LEU A 124 2.43 -0.32 5.83
CA LEU A 124 3.30 0.84 5.82
C LEU A 124 4.41 0.71 6.86
N SER A 125 4.09 0.29 8.09
CA SER A 125 5.09 0.07 9.14
C SER A 125 6.09 -1.02 8.77
N ARG A 126 5.63 -2.12 8.15
CA ARG A 126 6.51 -3.24 7.80
C ARG A 126 7.41 -2.90 6.60
N LEU A 127 6.85 -2.29 5.55
CA LEU A 127 7.56 -1.94 4.32
C LEU A 127 8.61 -0.86 4.59
N THR A 128 8.28 0.17 5.36
CA THR A 128 9.24 1.24 5.74
C THR A 128 10.38 0.69 6.59
N ARG A 129 10.10 -0.23 7.53
CA ARG A 129 11.13 -0.92 8.32
C ARG A 129 11.99 -1.85 7.47
N ARG A 130 11.41 -2.55 6.49
CA ARG A 130 12.18 -3.35 5.54
C ARG A 130 13.07 -2.47 4.69
N LEU A 131 12.54 -1.37 4.16
CA LEU A 131 13.27 -0.39 3.37
C LEU A 131 14.46 0.18 4.14
N ALA A 132 14.25 0.61 5.40
CA ALA A 132 15.33 1.09 6.26
C ALA A 132 16.41 0.02 6.52
N LYS A 133 16.05 -1.27 6.58
CA LYS A 133 17.02 -2.37 6.67
C LYS A 133 17.79 -2.62 5.37
N LEU A 134 17.18 -2.34 4.21
CA LEU A 134 17.78 -2.55 2.89
C LEU A 134 18.72 -1.42 2.48
N LYS A 135 18.27 -0.17 2.65
CA LYS A 135 18.93 1.04 2.13
C LYS A 135 19.34 2.03 3.23
N GLY A 136 19.12 1.72 4.51
CA GLY A 136 19.58 2.56 5.62
C GLY A 136 18.91 3.93 5.63
N ALA A 137 19.68 4.97 5.95
CA ALA A 137 19.20 6.35 5.94
C ALA A 137 18.95 6.89 4.52
N ASP A 138 19.63 6.35 3.51
CA ASP A 138 19.57 6.84 2.13
C ASP A 138 18.20 6.63 1.50
N SER A 139 17.40 5.68 2.00
CA SER A 139 16.02 5.49 1.54
C SER A 139 15.02 6.51 2.04
N LEU A 140 15.37 7.32 3.04
CA LEU A 140 14.43 8.28 3.61
C LEU A 140 14.01 9.33 2.57
N ASN A 141 14.98 9.93 1.89
CA ASN A 141 14.71 10.99 0.92
C ASN A 141 13.77 10.53 -0.21
N PRO A 142 14.05 9.42 -0.94
CA PRO A 142 13.16 8.98 -1.99
C PRO A 142 11.80 8.51 -1.46
N LEU A 143 11.74 7.89 -0.28
CA LEU A 143 10.45 7.55 0.36
C LEU A 143 9.64 8.82 0.62
N MET A 144 10.22 9.81 1.30
CA MET A 144 9.52 11.03 1.67
C MET A 144 9.12 11.86 0.46
N GLN A 145 9.90 11.84 -0.62
CA GLN A 145 9.53 12.48 -1.87
C GLN A 145 8.26 11.85 -2.45
N VAL A 146 8.20 10.52 -2.53
CA VAL A 146 7.02 9.81 -3.02
C VAL A 146 5.78 10.09 -2.16
N LEU A 147 5.91 10.05 -0.83
CA LEU A 147 4.78 10.31 0.07
C LEU A 147 4.28 11.77 -0.05
N LYS A 148 5.18 12.74 -0.25
CA LYS A 148 4.83 14.14 -0.48
C LYS A 148 4.09 14.35 -1.79
N ASP A 149 4.55 13.74 -2.87
CA ASP A 149 3.91 13.86 -4.18
C ASP A 149 2.50 13.28 -4.18
N VAL A 150 2.30 12.16 -3.48
CA VAL A 150 0.98 11.56 -3.26
C VAL A 150 0.06 12.49 -2.46
N ALA A 151 0.56 13.05 -1.36
CA ALA A 151 -0.22 13.99 -0.55
C ALA A 151 -0.58 15.26 -1.33
N ALA A 152 0.34 15.77 -2.16
CA ALA A 152 0.10 16.93 -3.01
C ALA A 152 -1.02 16.65 -4.03
N ALA A 153 -1.01 15.48 -4.67
CA ALA A 153 -2.05 15.07 -5.60
C ALA A 153 -3.42 14.85 -4.94
N ALA A 154 -3.45 14.57 -3.63
CA ALA A 154 -4.68 14.46 -2.85
C ALA A 154 -5.22 15.82 -2.34
N GLY A 155 -4.73 16.94 -2.88
CA GLY A 155 -5.12 18.29 -2.46
C GLY A 155 -4.23 18.90 -1.37
N GLY A 156 -3.06 18.30 -1.09
CA GLY A 156 -2.04 18.83 -0.19
C GLY A 156 -2.33 18.65 1.31
N GLN A 157 -3.50 18.12 1.68
CA GLN A 157 -3.86 17.86 3.07
C GLN A 157 -3.66 16.37 3.39
N VAL A 158 -2.80 16.09 4.38
CA VAL A 158 -2.64 14.74 4.93
C VAL A 158 -3.71 14.46 5.99
N THR A 159 -4.31 13.27 5.94
CA THR A 159 -5.28 12.83 6.95
C THR A 159 -4.60 12.57 8.30
N GLU A 160 -5.37 12.50 9.39
CA GLU A 160 -4.81 12.16 10.71
C GLU A 160 -4.10 10.80 10.71
N ALA A 161 -4.62 9.81 9.97
CA ALA A 161 -3.98 8.51 9.81
C ALA A 161 -2.63 8.62 9.09
N GLN A 162 -2.55 9.46 8.05
CA GLN A 162 -1.31 9.73 7.32
C GLN A 162 -0.30 10.52 8.17
N LYS A 163 -0.75 11.50 8.96
CA LYS A 163 0.12 12.23 9.91
C LYS A 163 0.75 11.29 10.92
N GLY A 164 -0.04 10.45 11.58
CA GLY A 164 0.48 9.46 12.53
C GLY A 164 1.48 8.50 11.87
N ALA A 165 1.22 8.09 10.63
CA ALA A 165 2.17 7.27 9.88
C ALA A 165 3.49 8.00 9.54
N LEU A 166 3.44 9.30 9.21
CA LEU A 166 4.64 10.11 8.99
C LEU A 166 5.46 10.28 10.27
N GLU A 167 4.81 10.45 11.42
CA GLU A 167 5.49 10.47 12.72
C GLU A 167 6.17 9.12 13.04
N ASP A 168 5.53 8.01 12.73
CA ASP A 168 6.11 6.68 12.88
C ASP A 168 7.35 6.48 11.98
N ILE A 169 7.29 6.96 10.73
CA ILE A 169 8.44 6.97 9.83
C ILE A 169 9.55 7.87 10.39
N ALA A 170 9.23 9.07 10.87
CA ALA A 170 10.21 9.97 11.47
C ALA A 170 10.92 9.32 12.67
N ARG A 171 10.17 8.68 13.57
CA ARG A 171 10.72 7.91 14.70
C ARG A 171 11.61 6.75 14.24
N LEU A 172 11.17 6.00 13.22
CA LEU A 172 11.94 4.88 12.67
C LEU A 172 13.30 5.33 12.12
N TYR A 173 13.33 6.45 11.40
CA TYR A 173 14.54 7.04 10.82
C TYR A 173 15.31 7.96 11.77
N ARG A 174 14.84 8.09 13.02
CA ARG A 174 15.44 8.95 14.08
C ARG A 174 15.59 10.41 13.66
N LEU A 175 14.61 10.93 12.92
CA LEU A 175 14.49 12.36 12.66
C LEU A 175 14.05 13.05 13.95
N LYS A 176 14.76 14.12 14.33
CA LYS A 176 14.44 14.95 15.50
C LYS A 176 13.42 16.01 15.14
#